data_AF-A0A8T7LGL4-F1
#
_entry.id   AF-A0A8T7LGL4-F1
#
_cell.length_a   1.000
_cell.length_b   1.000
_cell.length_c   1.000
_cell.angle_alpha   90.00
_cell.angle_beta   90.00
_cell.angle_gamma   90.00
#
_symmetry.space_group_name_H-M   'P 1'
#
loop_
_entity.id
_entity.type
_entity.pdbx_description
1 polymer ?
#
loop_
_entity_poly.entity_id
_entity_poly.type
_entity_poly.pdbx_seq_one_letter_code
_entity_poly.pdbx_strand_id
1 'polypeptide(L)'
;MDDALYTLAAEQGLDLEALRHGLADLRARAGGDAFYVFWTTRGGERTESSGRERILLAFPSPDTALAFAQRNRLTQPPDAPRLRRLALVHLLRAMLREPAIATLYLVFEADDLQEYPPGRLPAGLRLSRSELLRLIGARP
;
A
#
# COMPACT_ATOMS: atom_id res chain seq x y z
N MET A 1 -11.11 13.44 -7.33
CA MET A 1 -10.77 12.00 -7.28
C MET A 1 -10.74 11.41 -8.68
N ASP A 2 -11.67 11.80 -9.55
CA ASP A 2 -11.78 11.35 -10.95
C ASP A 2 -10.57 11.68 -11.84
N ASP A 3 -9.91 12.84 -11.65
CA ASP A 3 -8.75 13.22 -12.47
C ASP A 3 -7.54 12.27 -12.31
N ALA A 4 -7.29 11.83 -11.07
CA ALA A 4 -6.22 10.87 -10.78
C ALA A 4 -6.54 9.47 -11.34
N LEU A 5 -7.83 9.10 -11.36
CA LEU A 5 -8.31 7.85 -11.93
C LEU A 5 -8.18 7.84 -13.44
N TYR A 6 -8.61 8.93 -14.09
CA TYR A 6 -8.47 9.15 -15.52
C TYR A 6 -7.00 9.11 -15.95
N THR A 7 -6.14 9.82 -15.22
CA THR A 7 -4.69 9.80 -15.45
C THR A 7 -4.13 8.38 -15.33
N LEU A 8 -4.50 7.63 -14.29
CA LEU A 8 -4.02 6.27 -14.10
C LEU A 8 -4.47 5.33 -15.23
N ALA A 9 -5.74 5.44 -15.65
CA ALA A 9 -6.28 4.68 -16.75
C ALA A 9 -5.51 4.95 -18.05
N ALA A 10 -5.27 6.22 -18.36
CA ALA A 10 -4.50 6.64 -19.54
C ALA A 10 -3.03 6.17 -19.49
N GLU A 11 -2.36 6.29 -18.34
CA GLU A 11 -0.96 5.88 -18.17
C GLU A 11 -0.75 4.37 -18.34
N GLN A 12 -1.77 3.58 -18.01
CA GLN A 12 -1.68 2.11 -17.98
C GLN A 12 -2.46 1.45 -19.12
N GLY A 13 -3.09 2.25 -20.00
CA GLY A 13 -3.92 1.75 -21.09
C GLY A 13 -5.13 0.94 -20.61
N LEU A 14 -5.70 1.31 -19.46
CA LEU A 14 -6.81 0.60 -18.82
C LEU A 14 -8.16 1.19 -19.21
N ASP A 15 -9.18 0.34 -19.15
CA ASP A 15 -10.56 0.81 -19.21
C ASP A 15 -10.94 1.56 -17.93
N LEU A 16 -11.50 2.76 -18.09
CA LEU A 16 -11.82 3.64 -16.96
C LEU A 16 -12.97 3.10 -16.10
N GLU A 17 -13.96 2.44 -16.71
CA GLU A 17 -15.09 1.86 -15.98
C GLU A 17 -14.66 0.63 -15.19
N ALA A 18 -13.86 -0.26 -15.79
CA ALA A 18 -13.27 -1.41 -15.11
C ALA A 18 -12.38 -0.97 -13.94
N LEU A 19 -11.56 0.06 -14.14
CA LEU A 19 -10.74 0.64 -13.07
C LEU A 19 -11.60 1.23 -11.95
N ARG A 20 -12.71 1.92 -12.29
CA ARG A 20 -13.64 2.49 -11.30
C ARG A 20 -14.34 1.39 -10.50
N HIS A 21 -14.83 0.34 -11.16
CA HIS A 21 -15.44 -0.82 -10.50
C HIS A 21 -14.45 -1.53 -9.58
N GLY A 22 -13.25 -1.84 -10.09
CA GLY A 22 -12.21 -2.47 -9.30
C GLY A 22 -11.81 -1.65 -8.07
N LEU A 23 -11.70 -0.33 -8.21
CA LEU A 23 -11.41 0.55 -7.08
C LEU A 23 -12.54 0.57 -6.06
N ALA A 24 -13.80 0.54 -6.50
CA ALA A 24 -14.96 0.47 -5.60
C ALA A 24 -14.99 -0.85 -4.82
N ASP A 25 -14.74 -1.98 -5.47
CA ASP A 25 -14.63 -3.29 -4.82
C ASP A 25 -13.48 -3.32 -3.79
N LEU A 26 -12.32 -2.78 -4.16
CA LEU A 26 -11.19 -2.68 -3.22
C LEU A 26 -11.51 -1.79 -2.03
N ARG A 27 -12.18 -0.66 -2.24
CA ARG A 27 -12.61 0.23 -1.17
C ARG A 27 -13.56 -0.50 -0.21
N ALA A 28 -14.53 -1.24 -0.74
CA ALA A 28 -15.47 -2.01 0.07
C ALA A 28 -14.76 -3.09 0.91
N ARG A 29 -13.76 -3.77 0.33
CA ARG A 29 -12.98 -4.81 1.04
C ARG A 29 -11.98 -4.24 2.05
N ALA A 30 -11.39 -3.09 1.75
CA ALA A 30 -10.36 -2.47 2.58
C ALA A 30 -10.93 -1.58 3.69
N GLY A 31 -12.23 -1.25 3.63
CA GLY A 31 -12.91 -0.41 4.62
C GLY A 31 -12.60 1.09 4.51
N GLY A 32 -11.90 1.54 3.46
CA GLY A 32 -11.50 2.94 3.31
C GLY A 32 -10.93 3.31 1.94
N ASP A 33 -10.85 4.62 1.66
CA ASP A 33 -10.26 5.17 0.42
C ASP A 33 -8.91 5.85 0.60
N ALA A 34 -8.50 6.10 1.84
CA ALA A 34 -7.25 6.75 2.18
C ALA A 34 -6.49 5.93 3.21
N PHE A 35 -5.19 5.76 2.99
CA PHE A 35 -4.32 4.98 3.85
C PHE A 35 -3.02 5.74 4.11
N TYR A 36 -2.36 5.38 5.20
CA TYR A 36 -1.08 5.91 5.62
C TYR A 36 0.01 4.93 5.22
N VAL A 37 1.04 5.41 4.52
CA VAL A 37 2.22 4.62 4.18
C VAL A 37 3.45 5.23 4.82
N PHE A 38 4.40 4.38 5.19
CA PHE A 38 5.73 4.83 5.59
C PHE A 38 6.50 5.33 4.38
N TRP A 39 7.05 6.53 4.50
CA TRP A 39 7.89 7.16 3.50
C TRP A 39 9.24 7.51 4.14
N THR A 40 10.33 7.06 3.53
CA THR A 40 11.68 7.46 3.92
C THR A 40 12.19 8.49 2.92
N THR A 41 12.54 9.69 3.38
CA THR A 41 13.11 10.76 2.52
C THR A 41 14.56 10.50 2.14
N ARG A 42 15.23 9.62 2.87
CA ARG A 42 16.59 9.17 2.62
C ARG A 42 16.51 7.72 2.17
N GLY A 43 17.32 7.33 1.20
CA GLY A 43 17.60 5.93 0.93
C GLY A 43 18.28 5.31 2.15
N GLY A 44 17.51 5.06 3.20
CA GLY A 44 17.94 4.36 4.40
C GLY A 44 18.56 3.06 3.95
N GLU A 45 19.77 2.83 4.47
CA GLU A 45 20.69 1.79 4.03
C GLU A 45 19.96 0.58 3.48
N ARG A 46 20.07 0.45 2.16
CA ARG A 46 19.65 -0.72 1.43
C ARG A 46 20.40 -1.85 2.09
N THR A 47 19.73 -2.67 2.89
CA THR A 47 20.08 -4.08 2.86
C THR A 47 19.86 -4.45 1.40
N GLU A 48 20.98 -4.52 0.67
CA GLU A 48 21.06 -4.89 -0.73
C GLU A 48 20.48 -6.29 -0.88
N SER A 49 19.17 -6.35 -0.90
CA SER A 49 18.43 -7.53 -1.31
C SER A 49 18.22 -7.34 -2.80
N SER A 50 19.33 -7.50 -3.52
CA SER A 50 19.36 -7.68 -4.96
C SER A 50 18.32 -8.76 -5.29
N GLY A 51 17.20 -8.37 -5.93
CA GLY A 51 16.12 -9.26 -6.34
C GLY A 51 14.93 -9.49 -5.40
N ARG A 52 14.83 -8.83 -4.23
CA ARG A 52 13.68 -9.06 -3.32
C ARG A 52 12.50 -8.14 -3.63
N GLU A 53 11.41 -8.77 -4.05
CA GLU A 53 10.09 -8.15 -4.19
C GLU A 53 9.68 -7.38 -2.91
N ARG A 54 9.29 -6.12 -3.06
CA ARG A 54 8.89 -5.24 -1.96
C ARG A 54 7.39 -5.29 -1.73
N ILE A 55 7.00 -5.12 -0.48
CA ILE A 55 5.60 -4.99 -0.05
C ILE A 55 5.36 -3.53 0.32
N LEU A 56 4.37 -2.90 -0.31
CA LEU A 56 3.86 -1.59 0.08
C LEU A 56 2.80 -1.79 1.17
N LEU A 57 3.13 -1.42 2.40
CA LEU A 57 2.23 -1.49 3.56
C LEU A 57 1.46 -0.19 3.72
N ALA A 58 0.13 -0.28 3.73
CA ALA A 58 -0.77 0.85 3.90
C ALA A 58 -1.72 0.61 5.08
N PHE A 59 -1.80 1.58 5.97
CA PHE A 59 -2.53 1.49 7.24
C PHE A 59 -3.79 2.38 7.21
N PRO A 60 -4.91 1.98 7.83
CA PRO A 60 -6.15 2.75 7.82
C PRO A 60 -6.06 4.01 8.69
N SER A 61 -5.24 3.98 9.75
CA SER A 61 -5.03 5.11 10.66
C SER A 61 -3.54 5.36 10.93
N PRO A 62 -3.16 6.61 11.28
CA PRO A 62 -1.78 6.93 11.61
C PRO A 62 -1.32 6.24 12.90
N ASP A 63 -2.21 6.06 13.88
CA ASP A 63 -1.95 5.34 15.12
C ASP A 63 -1.62 3.86 14.87
N THR A 64 -2.38 3.21 13.97
CA THR A 64 -2.11 1.83 13.54
C THR A 64 -0.71 1.70 12.94
N ALA A 65 -0.34 2.65 12.08
CA ALA A 65 0.99 2.67 11.49
C ALA A 65 2.06 2.86 12.57
N LEU A 66 1.89 3.86 13.46
CA LEU A 66 2.85 4.16 14.51
C LEU A 66 3.08 2.97 15.45
N ALA A 67 2.00 2.33 15.92
CA ALA A 67 2.06 1.14 16.75
C ALA A 67 2.84 0.02 16.05
N PHE A 68 2.60 -0.20 14.75
CA PHE A 68 3.35 -1.17 13.95
C PHE A 68 4.84 -0.83 13.87
N ALA A 69 5.19 0.45 13.64
CA ALA A 69 6.59 0.87 13.54
C ALA A 69 7.36 0.76 14.85
N GLN A 70 6.72 1.14 15.97
CA GLN A 70 7.28 1.00 17.31
C GLN A 70 7.54 -0.48 17.64
N ARG A 71 6.54 -1.35 17.42
CA ARG A 71 6.65 -2.78 17.68
C ARG A 71 7.75 -3.47 16.85
N ASN A 72 7.88 -3.10 15.58
CA ASN A 72 8.89 -3.69 14.69
C ASN A 72 10.23 -2.94 14.70
N ARG A 73 10.42 -1.95 15.59
CA ARG A 73 11.64 -1.12 15.69
C ARG A 73 12.06 -0.51 14.34
N LEU A 74 11.08 -0.14 13.51
CA LEU A 74 11.31 0.52 12.22
C LEU A 74 11.77 1.98 12.37
N THR A 75 11.73 2.49 13.60
CA THR A 75 12.13 3.84 13.99
C THR A 75 13.44 3.74 14.76
N GLN A 76 14.57 4.01 14.10
CA GLN A 76 15.84 4.17 14.79
C GLN A 76 16.21 5.66 14.82
N PRO A 77 16.50 6.24 15.99
CA PRO A 77 16.96 7.62 16.04
C PRO A 77 18.26 7.76 15.21
N PRO A 78 18.42 8.85 14.44
CA PRO A 78 17.64 10.10 14.47
C PRO A 78 16.45 10.19 13.48
N ASP A 79 16.18 9.16 12.67
CA ASP A 79 15.17 9.24 11.61
C ASP A 79 13.79 8.82 12.13
N ALA A 80 12.95 9.80 12.46
CA ALA A 80 11.54 9.57 12.75
C ALA A 80 10.80 9.11 11.47
N PRO A 81 10.00 8.04 11.52
CA PRO A 81 9.30 7.55 10.35
C PRO A 81 8.30 8.60 9.87
N ARG A 82 8.36 8.98 8.59
CA ARG A 82 7.38 9.91 8.03
C ARG A 82 6.20 9.11 7.50
N LEU A 83 5.01 9.47 7.96
CA LEU A 83 3.76 8.94 7.42
C LEU A 83 3.23 9.88 6.34
N ARG A 84 2.82 9.29 5.22
CA ARG A 84 2.13 10.02 4.15
C ARG A 84 0.75 9.42 3.96
N ARG A 85 -0.28 10.27 4.01
CA ARG A 85 -1.64 9.90 3.65
C ARG A 85 -1.75 9.87 2.12
N LEU A 86 -2.16 8.73 1.57
CA LEU A 86 -2.36 8.53 0.14
C LEU A 86 -3.75 7.94 -0.10
N ALA A 87 -4.43 8.44 -1.13
CA ALA A 87 -5.64 7.81 -1.64
C ALA A 87 -5.30 6.45 -2.27
N LEU A 88 -6.25 5.52 -2.26
CA LEU A 88 -6.10 4.17 -2.79
C LEU A 88 -5.62 4.19 -4.25
N VAL A 89 -6.16 5.08 -5.08
CA VAL A 89 -5.73 5.27 -6.48
C VAL A 89 -4.24 5.60 -6.60
N HIS A 90 -3.66 6.35 -5.65
CA HIS A 90 -2.23 6.67 -5.65
C HIS A 90 -1.38 5.49 -5.21
N LEU A 91 -1.89 4.61 -4.34
CA LEU A 91 -1.22 3.36 -3.97
C LEU A 91 -1.17 2.40 -5.15
N LEU A 92 -2.29 2.26 -5.87
CA LEU A 92 -2.34 1.46 -7.09
C LEU A 92 -1.37 2.00 -8.14
N ARG A 93 -1.36 3.32 -8.35
CA ARG A 93 -0.41 3.98 -9.25
C ARG A 93 1.05 3.74 -8.84
N ALA A 94 1.37 3.82 -7.54
CA ALA A 94 2.72 3.58 -7.04
C ALA A 94 3.16 2.13 -7.30
N MET A 95 2.28 1.16 -7.02
CA MET A 95 2.53 -0.25 -7.31
C MET A 95 2.72 -0.49 -8.81
N LEU A 96 1.86 0.06 -9.66
CA LEU A 96 1.94 -0.12 -11.12
C LEU A 96 3.18 0.54 -11.72
N ARG A 97 3.61 1.68 -11.20
CA ARG A 97 4.78 2.42 -11.69
C ARG A 97 6.12 1.83 -11.23
N GLU A 98 6.20 1.31 -10.01
CA GLU A 98 7.44 0.79 -9.44
C GLU A 98 7.45 -0.75 -9.47
N PRO A 99 8.14 -1.39 -10.44
CA PRO A 99 8.12 -2.85 -10.59
C PRO A 99 8.71 -3.59 -9.39
N ALA A 100 9.54 -2.93 -8.58
CA ALA A 100 10.06 -3.50 -7.34
C ALA A 100 8.96 -3.72 -6.29
N ILE A 101 7.81 -3.06 -6.39
CA ILE A 101 6.65 -3.25 -5.50
C ILE A 101 5.74 -4.34 -6.07
N ALA A 102 5.92 -5.58 -5.60
CA ALA A 102 5.16 -6.72 -6.10
C ALA A 102 3.83 -6.94 -5.36
N THR A 103 3.71 -6.41 -4.14
CA THR A 103 2.53 -6.61 -3.29
C THR A 103 2.10 -5.30 -2.64
N LEU A 104 0.80 -5.00 -2.67
CA LEU A 104 0.15 -3.99 -1.84
C LEU A 104 -0.54 -4.70 -0.68
N TYR A 105 -0.26 -4.28 0.55
CA TYR A 105 -0.89 -4.82 1.75
C TYR A 105 -1.67 -3.71 2.45
N LEU A 106 -3.01 -3.80 2.38
CA LEU A 106 -3.92 -2.89 3.06
C LEU A 106 -4.28 -3.47 4.41
N VAL A 107 -3.77 -2.89 5.48
CA VAL A 107 -4.08 -3.32 6.85
C VAL A 107 -5.54 -2.98 7.15
N PHE A 108 -6.27 -3.91 7.76
CA PHE A 108 -7.61 -3.63 8.26
C PHE A 108 -7.52 -2.87 9.59
N GLU A 109 -8.59 -2.16 9.94
CA GLU A 109 -8.68 -1.58 11.27
C GLU A 109 -8.62 -2.71 12.31
N ALA A 110 -7.69 -2.59 13.23
CA ALA A 110 -7.45 -3.58 14.28
C ALA A 110 -7.41 -2.83 15.61
N ASP A 111 -8.33 -3.19 16.51
CA ASP A 111 -8.37 -2.65 17.87
C ASP A 111 -7.05 -2.91 18.62
N ASP A 112 -6.41 -4.08 18.40
CA ASP A 112 -5.25 -4.51 19.20
C ASP A 112 -4.08 -5.03 18.36
N LEU A 113 -3.32 -4.12 17.77
CA LEU A 113 -2.07 -4.45 17.05
C LEU A 113 -0.95 -4.96 17.97
N GLN A 114 -1.10 -4.76 19.29
CA GLN A 114 -0.15 -5.20 20.30
C GLN A 114 -0.19 -6.71 20.51
N GLU A 115 -1.33 -7.36 20.23
CA GLU A 115 -1.50 -8.82 20.39
C GLU A 115 -0.78 -9.63 19.30
N TYR A 116 -0.39 -9.01 18.19
CA TYR A 116 0.33 -9.71 17.14
C TYR A 116 1.81 -9.90 17.53
N PRO A 117 2.43 -11.07 17.28
CA PRO A 117 3.83 -11.30 17.61
C PRO A 117 4.76 -10.48 16.69
N PRO A 118 5.83 -9.84 17.19
CA PRO A 118 6.72 -9.01 16.38
C PRO A 118 7.21 -9.76 15.12
N GLY A 119 7.31 -9.05 13.99
CA GLY A 119 7.62 -9.65 12.69
C GLY A 119 6.43 -10.24 11.93
N ARG A 120 5.23 -10.34 12.53
CA ARG A 120 3.98 -10.63 11.79
C ARG A 120 3.25 -9.36 11.36
N LEU A 121 2.75 -9.39 10.12
CA LEU A 121 1.84 -8.38 9.60
C LEU A 121 0.46 -8.51 10.28
N PRO A 122 -0.20 -7.37 10.59
CA PRO A 122 -1.59 -7.37 11.05
C PRO A 122 -2.55 -7.96 10.02
N ALA A 123 -3.78 -8.30 10.41
CA ALA A 123 -4.82 -8.67 9.45
C ALA A 123 -4.98 -7.59 8.37
N GLY A 124 -5.15 -8.02 7.12
CA GLY A 124 -5.24 -7.10 6.01
C GLY A 124 -5.51 -7.80 4.69
N LEU A 125 -5.79 -6.99 3.68
CA LEU A 125 -5.94 -7.40 2.30
C LEU A 125 -4.58 -7.37 1.61
N ARG A 126 -4.09 -8.54 1.21
CA ARG A 126 -2.92 -8.70 0.36
C ARG A 126 -3.36 -8.71 -1.10
N LEU A 127 -2.87 -7.77 -1.90
CA LEU A 127 -2.99 -7.77 -3.36
C LEU A 127 -1.62 -7.95 -3.98
N SER A 128 -1.43 -9.01 -4.76
CA SER A 128 -0.31 -9.10 -5.69
C SER A 128 -0.56 -8.23 -6.93
N ARG A 129 0.53 -7.93 -7.67
CA ARG A 129 0.42 -7.13 -8.91
C ARG A 129 -0.49 -7.79 -9.94
N SER A 130 -0.40 -9.11 -10.09
CA SER A 130 -1.21 -9.88 -11.03
C SER A 130 -2.69 -9.89 -10.63
N GLU A 131 -2.99 -10.00 -9.33
CA GLU A 131 -4.36 -9.84 -8.81
C GLU A 131 -4.89 -8.43 -9.05
N LEU A 132 -4.06 -7.40 -8.84
CA LEU A 132 -4.44 -6.02 -9.12
C LEU A 132 -4.80 -5.84 -10.60
N LEU A 133 -3.94 -6.32 -11.50
CA LEU A 133 -4.15 -6.23 -12.94
C LEU A 133 -5.46 -6.94 -13.36
N ARG A 134 -5.72 -8.14 -12.83
CA ARG A 134 -6.98 -8.85 -13.09
C ARG A 134 -8.20 -8.09 -12.58
N LEU A 135 -8.08 -7.48 -11.40
CA LEU A 135 -9.18 -6.78 -10.74
C LEU A 135 -9.57 -5.49 -11.47
N ILE A 136 -8.61 -4.81 -12.11
CA ILE A 136 -8.84 -3.59 -12.90
C ILE A 136 -8.97 -3.87 -14.40
N GLY A 137 -9.13 -5.14 -14.79
CA GLY A 137 -9.37 -5.55 -16.18
C GLY A 137 -8.15 -5.42 -17.11
N ALA A 138 -6.95 -5.27 -16.57
CA ALA A 138 -5.72 -5.22 -17.36
C ALA A 138 -5.37 -6.62 -17.89
N ARG A 139 -5.02 -6.74 -19.17
CA ARG A 139 -4.45 -7.99 -19.70
C ARG A 139 -3.07 -8.22 -19.07
N PRO A 140 -2.76 -9.45 -18.61
CA PRO A 140 -1.44 -9.80 -18.06
C PRO A 140 -0.33 -9.72 -19.12
#